data_AF-A0A2H6AMB3-F1
#
_entry.id   AF-A0A2H6AMB3-F1
#
_cell.length_a   1.000
_cell.length_b   1.000
_cell.length_c   1.000
_cell.angle_alpha   90.00
_cell.angle_beta   90.00
_cell.angle_gamma   90.00
#
_symmetry.space_group_name_H-M   'P 1'
#
loop_
_entity.id
_entity.type
_entity.pdbx_description
1 polymer ?
#
loop_
_entity_poly.entity_id
_entity_poly.type
_entity_poly.pdbx_seq_one_letter_code
_entity_poly.pdbx_strand_id
1 'polypeptide(L)'
;MKVVYKRLLTKSGGEQDVIYVPGICVITYNHLLDTYLFSPKESWLRKYEKAKGKFEKEIEVDYRKILRLVEIGKLYIDPRGKLHSIEDMEFKNLFNSLVKHIFQLE
;
A
#
# COMPACT_ATOMS: atom_id res chain seq x y z
N MET A 1 5.40 2.60 14.32
CA MET A 1 4.52 3.61 13.69
C MET A 1 3.20 2.96 13.33
N LYS A 2 2.10 3.70 13.33
CA LYS A 2 0.78 3.15 12.96
C LYS A 2 0.51 3.35 11.46
N VAL A 3 0.02 2.30 10.82
CA VAL A 3 -0.49 2.34 9.45
C VAL A 3 -1.89 1.73 9.42
N VAL A 4 -2.70 2.10 8.43
CA VAL A 4 -4.01 1.50 8.22
C VAL A 4 -3.91 0.56 7.03
N TYR A 5 -4.19 -0.71 7.27
CA TYR A 5 -4.36 -1.68 6.21
C TYR A 5 -5.84 -1.84 5.86
N LYS A 6 -6.13 -1.93 4.56
CA LYS A 6 -7.47 -2.22 4.05
C LYS A 6 -7.39 -3.24 2.92
N ARG A 7 -8.32 -4.20 2.90
CA ARG A 7 -8.61 -5.02 1.73
C ARG A 7 -9.89 -4.53 1.07
N LEU A 8 -9.74 -3.93 -0.12
CA LEU A 8 -10.82 -3.35 -0.89
C LEU A 8 -11.27 -4.29 -2.01
N LEU A 9 -12.54 -4.19 -2.39
CA LEU A 9 -13.03 -4.77 -3.64
C LEU A 9 -12.96 -3.70 -4.73
N THR A 10 -12.27 -4.00 -5.82
CA THR A 10 -12.18 -3.13 -6.99
C THR A 10 -13.47 -3.21 -7.82
N LYS A 11 -13.72 -2.19 -8.66
CA LYS A 11 -14.91 -2.17 -9.53
C LYS A 11 -14.95 -3.34 -10.52
N SER A 12 -13.81 -3.90 -10.87
CA SER A 12 -13.69 -5.08 -11.73
C SER A 12 -13.84 -6.40 -10.97
N GLY A 13 -14.21 -6.37 -9.69
CA GLY A 13 -14.43 -7.56 -8.85
C GLY A 13 -13.16 -8.18 -8.27
N GLY A 14 -11.97 -7.65 -8.57
CA GLY A 14 -10.70 -8.09 -7.97
C GLY A 14 -10.47 -7.49 -6.59
N GLU A 15 -9.60 -8.10 -5.79
CA GLU A 15 -9.20 -7.55 -4.48
C GLU A 15 -7.99 -6.62 -4.63
N GLN A 16 -7.94 -5.62 -3.76
CA GLN A 16 -6.81 -4.69 -3.66
C GLN A 16 -6.42 -4.51 -2.20
N ASP A 17 -5.18 -4.87 -1.89
CA ASP A 17 -4.56 -4.56 -0.62
C ASP A 17 -4.08 -3.12 -0.64
N VAL A 18 -4.32 -2.41 0.45
CA VAL A 18 -3.97 -1.01 0.61
C VAL A 18 -3.29 -0.83 1.95
N ILE A 19 -2.08 -0.28 1.95
CA ILE A 19 -1.42 0.25 3.14
C ILE A 19 -1.44 1.77 3.03
N TYR A 20 -2.25 2.39 3.88
CA TYR A 20 -2.28 3.83 4.07
C TYR A 20 -1.27 4.21 5.16
N VAL A 21 -0.28 5.01 4.77
CA VAL A 21 0.71 5.60 5.67
C VAL A 21 0.29 7.05 5.92
N PRO A 22 -0.23 7.38 7.12
CA PRO A 22 -0.84 8.68 7.38
C PRO A 22 0.07 9.85 7.03
N GLY A 23 -0.43 10.77 6.20
CA GLY A 23 0.30 11.97 5.77
C GLY A 23 1.50 11.73 4.85
N ILE A 24 1.76 10.50 4.42
CA ILE A 24 2.96 10.16 3.63
C ILE A 24 2.57 9.59 2.27
N CYS A 25 1.91 8.43 2.24
CA CYS A 25 1.61 7.75 0.98
C CYS A 25 0.50 6.70 1.13
N VAL A 26 0.01 6.24 -0.02
CA VAL A 26 -0.72 4.98 -0.16
C VAL A 26 0.12 4.03 -0.98
N ILE A 27 0.21 2.79 -0.51
CA ILE A 27 0.77 1.67 -1.26
C ILE A 27 -0.35 0.68 -1.54
N THR A 28 -0.48 0.26 -2.79
CA THR A 28 -1.51 -0.71 -3.17
C THR A 28 -0.93 -1.91 -3.88
N TYR A 29 -1.52 -3.08 -3.64
CA TYR A 29 -1.31 -4.27 -4.45
C TYR A 29 -2.65 -4.74 -5.03
N ASN A 30 -2.77 -4.80 -6.35
CA ASN A 30 -3.95 -5.31 -7.05
C ASN A 30 -3.76 -6.79 -7.38
N HIS A 31 -4.58 -7.65 -6.79
CA HIS A 31 -4.48 -9.11 -6.95
C HIS A 31 -4.84 -9.59 -8.36
N LEU A 32 -5.73 -8.89 -9.06
CA LEU A 32 -6.16 -9.28 -10.41
C LEU A 32 -5.09 -8.95 -11.46
N LEU A 33 -4.45 -7.79 -11.30
CA LEU A 33 -3.44 -7.31 -12.25
C LEU A 33 -2.01 -7.69 -11.85
N ASP A 34 -1.82 -8.25 -10.66
CA ASP A 34 -0.51 -8.51 -10.04
C ASP A 34 0.41 -7.27 -10.08
N THR A 35 -0.11 -6.12 -9.64
CA THR A 35 0.61 -4.83 -9.71
C THR A 35 0.68 -4.13 -8.37
N TYR A 36 1.89 -3.64 -8.07
CA TYR A 36 2.18 -2.83 -6.89
C TYR A 36 2.31 -1.37 -7.31
N LEU A 37 1.68 -0.45 -6.59
CA LEU A 37 1.76 0.99 -6.85
C LEU A 37 2.04 1.75 -5.56
N PHE A 38 2.85 2.79 -5.68
CA PHE A 38 3.11 3.76 -4.63
C PHE A 38 2.59 5.13 -5.06
N SER A 39 1.88 5.83 -4.18
CA SER A 39 1.36 7.17 -4.45
C SER A 39 1.48 8.08 -3.23
N PRO A 40 2.26 9.17 -3.31
CA PRO A 40 2.29 10.23 -2.30
C PRO A 40 1.25 11.33 -2.58
N LYS A 41 0.36 11.12 -3.57
CA LYS A 41 -0.56 12.15 -4.02
C LYS A 41 -1.68 12.35 -2.99
N GLU A 42 -1.82 13.58 -2.50
CA GLU A 42 -2.82 13.96 -1.49
C GLU A 42 -4.25 13.52 -1.84
N SER A 43 -4.65 13.59 -3.12
CA SER A 43 -5.98 13.13 -3.54
C SER A 43 -6.17 11.62 -3.38
N TRP A 44 -5.10 10.82 -3.50
CA TRP A 44 -5.13 9.39 -3.25
C TRP A 44 -5.22 9.13 -1.74
N LEU A 45 -4.43 9.83 -0.93
CA LEU A 45 -4.47 9.74 0.53
C LEU A 45 -5.91 9.93 1.04
N ARG A 46 -6.57 11.04 0.68
CA ARG A 46 -7.96 11.34 1.07
C ARG A 46 -8.97 10.31 0.58
N LYS A 47 -8.77 9.76 -0.62
CA LYS A 47 -9.67 8.75 -1.19
C LYS A 47 -9.59 7.44 -0.40
N TYR A 48 -8.38 6.96 -0.13
CA TYR A 48 -8.17 5.69 0.57
C TYR A 48 -8.43 5.78 2.08
N GLU A 49 -8.20 6.95 2.67
CA GLU A 49 -8.62 7.25 4.04
C GLU A 49 -10.13 7.02 4.22
N LYS A 50 -10.95 7.52 3.30
CA LYS A 50 -12.42 7.39 3.35
C LYS A 50 -12.95 6.07 2.80
N ALA A 51 -12.14 5.29 2.08
CA ALA A 51 -12.56 4.02 1.51
C ALA A 51 -12.83 3.00 2.62
N LYS A 52 -14.04 2.42 2.63
CA LYS A 52 -14.35 1.27 3.49
C LYS A 52 -13.92 -0.01 2.79
N GLY A 53 -13.14 -0.85 3.48
CA GLY A 53 -12.76 -2.17 3.01
C GLY A 53 -13.74 -3.26 3.44
N LYS A 54 -13.62 -4.44 2.81
CA LYS A 54 -14.20 -5.68 3.38
C LYS A 54 -13.52 -6.01 4.72
N PHE A 55 -12.24 -5.65 4.82
CA PHE A 55 -11.42 -5.78 5.99
C PHE A 55 -10.59 -4.51 6.18
N GLU A 56 -10.46 -4.06 7.43
CA GLU A 56 -9.70 -2.89 7.81
C GLU A 56 -9.07 -3.11 9.20
N LYS A 57 -7.79 -2.78 9.34
CA LYS A 57 -7.05 -2.91 10.61
C LYS A 57 -6.02 -1.80 10.72
N GLU A 58 -5.98 -1.14 11.87
CA GLU A 58 -4.84 -0.30 12.25
C GLU A 58 -3.76 -1.19 12.86
N ILE A 59 -2.52 -1.00 12.42
CA ILE A 59 -1.42 -1.92 12.75
C ILE A 59 -0.21 -1.10 13.13
N GLU A 60 0.38 -1.48 14.24
CA GLU A 60 1.68 -0.97 14.62
C GLU A 60 2.78 -1.77 13.91
N VAL A 61 3.61 -1.04 13.17
CA VAL A 61 4.69 -1.60 12.35
C VAL A 61 6.01 -0.92 12.66
N ASP A 62 7.11 -1.63 12.44
CA ASP A 62 8.44 -1.04 12.52
C ASP A 62 8.57 0.10 11.49
N TYR A 63 8.86 1.30 12.01
CA TYR A 63 9.05 2.50 11.20
C TYR A 63 10.10 2.32 10.11
N ARG A 64 11.18 1.57 10.39
CA ARG A 64 12.26 1.33 9.42
C ARG A 64 11.76 0.56 8.19
N LYS A 65 10.86 -0.41 8.37
CA LYS A 65 10.25 -1.17 7.27
C LYS A 65 9.38 -0.29 6.38
N ILE A 66 8.57 0.58 6.98
CA ILE A 66 7.73 1.52 6.22
C ILE A 66 8.58 2.56 5.50
N LEU A 67 9.57 3.13 6.18
CA LEU A 67 10.49 4.07 5.55
C LEU A 67 11.14 3.46 4.31
N ARG A 68 11.62 2.21 4.42
CA ARG A 68 12.21 1.48 3.30
C ARG A 68 11.25 1.27 2.13
N LEU A 69 10.00 0.86 2.41
CA LEU A 69 8.95 0.77 1.38
C LEU A 69 8.72 2.11 0.69
N VAL A 70 8.65 3.20 1.46
CA VAL A 70 8.44 4.55 0.93
C VAL A 70 9.61 5.00 0.05
N GLU A 71 10.84 4.77 0.48
CA GLU A 71 12.04 5.11 -0.28
C GLU A 71 12.08 4.39 -1.63
N ILE A 72 11.86 3.08 -1.64
CA ILE A 72 11.83 2.31 -2.90
C ILE A 72 10.65 2.76 -3.77
N GLY A 73 9.45 2.90 -3.20
CA GLY A 73 8.25 3.28 -3.94
C GLY A 73 8.36 4.64 -4.65
N LYS A 74 9.07 5.61 -4.05
CA LYS A 74 9.33 6.92 -4.67
C LYS A 74 10.13 6.84 -5.96
N LEU A 75 10.99 5.83 -6.12
CA LEU A 75 11.78 5.63 -7.33
C LEU A 75 10.92 5.26 -8.55
N TYR A 76 9.69 4.80 -8.32
CA TYR A 76 8.72 4.40 -9.35
C TYR A 76 7.74 5.50 -9.72
N ILE A 77 8.07 6.75 -9.38
CA ILE A 77 7.35 7.94 -9.83
C ILE A 77 8.23 8.65 -10.84
N ASP A 78 7.72 8.85 -12.05
CA ASP A 78 8.46 9.62 -13.05
C ASP A 78 8.49 11.13 -12.69
N PRO A 79 9.35 11.93 -13.33
CA PRO A 79 9.41 13.38 -13.08
C PRO A 79 8.10 14.14 -13.36
N ARG A 80 7.16 13.55 -14.11
CA ARG A 80 5.83 14.12 -14.40
C ARG A 80 4.78 13.70 -13.36
N GLY A 81 5.16 12.93 -12.35
CA GLY A 81 4.29 12.41 -11.32
C GLY A 81 3.45 11.19 -11.74
N LYS A 82 3.80 10.54 -12.86
CA LYS A 82 3.17 9.29 -13.29
C LYS A 82 3.68 8.15 -12.42
N LEU A 83 2.75 7.31 -11.99
CA LEU A 83 3.06 6.13 -11.19
C LEU A 83 3.34 4.94 -12.11
N HIS A 84 4.38 4.17 -11.77
CA HIS A 84 4.74 2.94 -12.45
C HIS A 84 4.54 1.73 -11.53
N SER A 85 4.31 0.56 -12.13
CA SER A 85 4.30 -0.70 -11.39
C SER A 85 5.65 -0.92 -10.72
N ILE A 86 5.62 -1.31 -9.45
CA ILE A 86 6.82 -1.59 -8.68
C ILE A 86 7.22 -3.04 -8.88
N GLU A 87 8.34 -3.24 -9.58
CA GLU A 87 8.91 -4.56 -9.83
C GLU A 87 10.02 -4.95 -8.85
N ASP A 88 10.39 -4.05 -7.93
CA ASP A 88 11.43 -4.27 -6.95
C ASP A 88 11.09 -5.43 -5.99
N MET A 89 11.97 -6.43 -5.93
CA MET A 89 11.76 -7.63 -5.13
C MET A 89 11.82 -7.38 -3.63
N GLU A 90 12.66 -6.45 -3.16
CA GLU A 90 12.73 -6.07 -1.75
C GLU A 90 11.40 -5.44 -1.32
N PHE A 91 10.88 -4.52 -2.14
CA PHE A 91 9.59 -3.89 -1.93
C PHE A 91 8.46 -4.92 -1.83
N LYS A 92 8.35 -5.82 -2.81
CA LYS A 92 7.32 -6.87 -2.84
C LYS A 92 7.41 -7.74 -1.58
N ASN A 93 8.61 -8.16 -1.20
CA ASN A 93 8.82 -8.98 0.00
C ASN A 93 8.44 -8.26 1.29
N LEU A 94 8.83 -6.98 1.43
CA LEU A 94 8.47 -6.16 2.59
C LEU A 94 6.96 -5.97 2.69
N PHE A 95 6.30 -5.62 1.58
CA PHE A 95 4.84 -5.44 1.54
C PHE A 95 4.12 -6.73 1.91
N ASN A 96 4.47 -7.85 1.27
CA ASN A 96 3.84 -9.14 1.52
C ASN A 96 4.09 -9.67 2.93
N SER A 97 5.29 -9.43 3.48
CA SER A 97 5.59 -9.75 4.87
C SER A 97 4.70 -8.97 5.83
N LEU A 98 4.47 -7.68 5.58
CA LEU A 98 3.53 -6.88 6.37
C LEU A 98 2.14 -7.47 6.27
N VAL A 99 1.60 -7.67 5.06
CA VAL A 99 0.24 -8.22 4.86
C VAL A 99 0.07 -9.58 5.54
N LYS A 100 1.05 -10.48 5.42
CA LYS A 100 1.01 -11.78 6.10
C LYS A 100 0.93 -11.65 7.62
N HIS A 101 1.70 -10.74 8.21
CA HIS A 101 1.67 -10.49 9.66
C HIS A 101 0.27 -10.03 10.12
N ILE A 102 -0.44 -9.26 9.30
CA ILE A 102 -1.82 -8.79 9.60
C ILE A 102 -2.77 -9.95 9.83
N PHE A 103 -2.74 -10.92 8.91
CA PHE A 103 -3.61 -12.10 8.92
C PHE A 103 -3.18 -13.16 9.93
N GLN A 104 -1.94 -13.12 10.43
CA GLN A 104 -1.50 -13.97 11.55
C GLN A 104 -1.93 -13.45 12.92
N LEU A 105 -2.38 -12.19 12.98
CA LEU A 105 -2.94 -11.56 14.18
C LEU A 105 -4.48 -11.73 14.27
N GLU A 106 -5.03 -12.67 13.50
CA GLU A 106 -6.42 -13.15 13.57
C GLU A 106 -6.44 -14.59 14.07
#